data_AF-A0A6M1RD09-F1
#
_entry.id   AF-A0A6M1RD09-F1
#
_cell.length_a   1.000
_cell.length_b   1.000
_cell.length_c   1.000
_cell.angle_alpha   90.00
_cell.angle_beta   90.00
_cell.angle_gamma   90.00
#
_symmetry.space_group_name_H-M   'P 1'
#
loop_
_entity.id
_entity.type
_entity.pdbx_description
1 polymer ?
#
loop_
_entity_poly.entity_id
_entity_poly.type
_entity_poly.pdbx_seq_one_letter_code
_entity_poly.pdbx_strand_id
1 'polypeptide(L)'
;MKELLQNLVRLQGLELEEIREKNAAAVIAELRTKIPPQILGHYDRLMARGKKGIVPVRGQACSGCHMRLPIGVISELLKAEDIQLCDTCGRYLYLEEVIGVAASTPATEPTEPAKEAPTRRKRKTAAAPTEPPAPAPTPPRARKKATRKSRTTTKPKSDTGE
;
A
#
# COMPACT_ATOMS: atom_id res chain seq x y z
N MET A 1 -3.56 15.39 6.13
CA MET A 1 -2.95 14.04 6.16
C MET A 1 -1.59 13.99 6.84
N LYS A 2 -0.72 15.00 6.69
CA LYS A 2 0.60 15.05 7.37
C LYS A 2 0.54 14.81 8.89
N GLU A 3 -0.41 15.45 9.58
CA GLU A 3 -0.61 15.28 11.02
C GLU A 3 -0.90 13.84 11.43
N LEU A 4 -1.67 13.10 10.62
CA LEU A 4 -1.96 11.69 10.88
C LEU A 4 -0.69 10.84 10.79
N LEU A 5 0.16 11.08 9.79
CA LEU A 5 1.44 10.38 9.66
C LEU A 5 2.38 10.74 10.82
N GLN A 6 2.41 12.00 11.26
CA GLN A 6 3.16 12.43 12.44
C GLN A 6 2.71 11.70 13.70
N ASN A 7 1.39 11.58 13.91
CA ASN A 7 0.82 10.86 15.04
C ASN A 7 1.20 9.37 15.02
N LEU A 8 1.20 8.73 13.84
CA LEU A 8 1.65 7.34 13.68
C LEU A 8 3.14 7.16 13.95
N VAL A 9 3.99 8.05 13.45
CA VAL A 9 5.45 8.00 13.71
C VAL A 9 5.72 8.17 15.20
N ARG A 10 5.04 9.12 15.85
CA ARG A 10 5.19 9.34 17.30
C ARG A 10 4.67 8.17 18.12
N LEU A 11 3.51 7.61 17.76
CA LEU A 11 2.94 6.43 18.41
C LEU A 11 3.92 5.26 18.35
N GLN A 12 4.47 4.97 17.16
CA GLN A 12 5.45 3.90 16.98
C GLN A 12 6.73 4.11 17.81
N GLY A 13 7.23 5.35 17.88
CA GLY A 13 8.42 5.66 18.68
C GLY A 13 8.21 5.45 20.18
N LEU A 14 7.00 5.71 20.69
CA LEU A 14 6.65 5.46 22.09
C LEU A 14 6.42 3.97 22.37
N GLU A 15 5.76 3.24 21.46
CA GLU A 15 5.50 1.81 21.61
C GLU A 15 6.77 0.94 21.51
N LEU A 16 7.74 1.37 20.71
CA LEU A 16 9.03 0.70 20.58
C LEU A 16 10.07 1.20 21.60
N GLU A 17 9.67 2.05 22.54
CA GLU A 17 10.53 2.67 23.56
C GLU A 17 11.74 3.43 22.98
N GLU A 18 11.68 3.83 21.70
CA GLU A 18 12.68 4.67 21.04
C GLU A 18 12.66 6.10 21.62
N ILE A 19 11.50 6.54 22.11
CA ILE A 19 11.29 7.83 22.78
C ILE A 19 10.88 7.60 24.24
N ARG A 20 11.63 8.17 25.18
CA ARG A 20 11.30 8.10 26.62
C ARG A 20 10.50 9.33 27.06
N GLU A 21 9.22 9.14 27.32
CA GLU A 21 8.35 10.14 27.95
C GLU A 21 7.86 9.64 29.32
N LYS A 22 7.76 10.53 30.31
CA LYS A 22 7.35 10.19 31.68
C LYS A 22 5.94 9.59 31.77
N ASN A 23 5.08 9.94 30.81
CA ASN A 23 3.68 9.51 30.73
C ASN A 23 3.39 8.78 29.42
N ALA A 24 4.33 7.98 28.91
CA ALA A 24 4.23 7.33 27.60
C ALA A 24 2.89 6.58 27.41
N ALA A 25 2.41 5.85 28.42
CA ALA A 25 1.14 5.11 28.33
C ALA A 25 -0.08 6.04 28.13
N ALA A 26 -0.13 7.18 28.81
CA ALA A 26 -1.22 8.16 28.64
C ALA A 26 -1.15 8.81 27.26
N VAL A 27 0.05 9.20 26.82
CA VAL A 27 0.26 9.82 25.50
C VAL A 27 -0.08 8.84 24.37
N ILE A 28 0.28 7.56 24.51
CA ILE A 28 -0.10 6.50 23.56
C ILE A 28 -1.63 6.42 23.46
N ALA A 29 -2.35 6.41 24.58
CA ALA A 29 -3.81 6.36 24.58
C ALA A 29 -4.42 7.57 23.88
N GLU A 30 -3.90 8.78 24.12
CA GLU A 30 -4.32 10.01 23.44
C GLU A 30 -4.01 10.01 21.94
N LEU A 31 -2.86 9.48 21.52
CA LEU A 31 -2.52 9.40 20.10
C LEU A 31 -3.44 8.41 19.38
N ARG A 32 -3.81 7.30 20.03
CA ARG A 32 -4.74 6.33 19.45
C ARG A 32 -6.15 6.88 19.27
N THR A 33 -6.61 7.84 20.08
CA THR A 33 -7.93 8.47 19.84
C THR A 33 -7.92 9.45 18.68
N LYS A 34 -6.75 10.02 18.34
CA LYS A 34 -6.58 10.95 17.22
C LYS A 34 -6.44 10.25 15.86
N ILE A 35 -6.05 8.98 15.84
CA ILE A 35 -5.86 8.22 14.61
C ILE A 35 -7.17 7.48 14.25
N PRO A 36 -7.61 7.51 12.99
CA PRO A 36 -8.79 6.78 12.55
C PRO A 36 -8.68 5.27 12.83
N PRO A 37 -9.77 4.61 13.26
CA PRO A 37 -9.74 3.21 13.70
C PRO A 37 -9.36 2.23 12.58
N GLN A 38 -9.66 2.56 11.32
CA GLN A 38 -9.30 1.72 10.17
C GLN A 38 -7.78 1.65 9.97
N ILE A 39 -7.09 2.76 10.20
CA ILE A 39 -5.64 2.87 10.06
C ILE A 39 -4.96 2.20 11.26
N LEU A 40 -5.47 2.46 12.47
CA LEU A 40 -5.01 1.78 13.69
C LEU A 40 -5.14 0.28 13.59
N GLY A 41 -6.29 -0.24 13.16
CA GLY A 41 -6.48 -1.68 13.05
C GLY A 41 -5.50 -2.34 12.07
N HIS A 42 -5.06 -1.64 11.02
CA HIS A 42 -4.01 -2.14 10.14
C HIS A 42 -2.63 -2.06 10.79
N TYR A 43 -2.31 -0.92 11.42
CA TYR A 43 -1.08 -0.71 12.16
C TYR A 43 -0.87 -1.75 13.27
N ASP A 44 -1.89 -1.99 14.10
CA ASP A 44 -1.86 -2.95 15.20
C ASP A 44 -1.62 -4.38 14.70
N ARG A 45 -2.17 -4.75 13.54
CA ARG A 45 -1.90 -6.05 12.90
C ARG A 45 -0.44 -6.20 12.46
N LEU A 46 0.22 -5.11 12.06
CA LEU A 46 1.65 -5.13 11.73
C LEU A 46 2.49 -5.25 13.01
N MET A 47 2.15 -4.49 14.04
CA MET A 47 2.83 -4.52 15.34
C MET A 47 2.69 -5.87 16.03
N ALA A 48 1.51 -6.49 16.00
CA ALA A 48 1.28 -7.85 16.53
C ALA A 48 2.13 -8.92 15.82
N ARG A 49 2.57 -8.67 14.58
CA ARG A 49 3.49 -9.54 13.83
C ARG A 49 4.96 -9.21 14.08
N GLY A 50 5.25 -8.30 15.04
CA GLY A 50 6.61 -7.83 15.34
C GLY A 50 7.21 -6.95 14.25
N LYS A 51 6.40 -6.32 13.40
CA LYS A 51 6.86 -5.44 12.32
C LYS A 51 6.52 -3.99 12.66
N LYS A 52 7.42 -3.06 12.30
CA LYS A 52 7.10 -1.61 12.30
C LYS A 52 5.89 -1.35 11.41
N GLY A 53 4.93 -0.57 11.88
CA GLY A 53 3.70 -0.23 11.17
C GLY A 53 3.86 0.92 10.18
N ILE A 54 4.76 1.86 10.46
CA ILE A 54 5.08 3.02 9.62
C ILE A 54 6.59 3.15 9.41
N VAL A 55 7.00 3.44 8.17
CA VAL A 55 8.41 3.44 7.78
C VAL A 55 8.74 4.58 6.79
N PRO A 56 9.93 5.19 6.89
CA PRO A 56 10.35 6.21 5.93
C PRO A 56 10.70 5.59 4.58
N VAL A 57 10.47 6.34 3.52
CA VAL A 57 10.99 6.03 2.18
C VAL A 57 12.38 6.65 2.05
N ARG A 58 13.36 5.83 1.67
CA ARG A 58 14.76 6.27 1.47
C ARG A 58 15.24 5.80 0.11
N GLY A 59 15.77 6.70 -0.71
CA GLY A 59 16.28 6.36 -2.04
C GLY A 59 15.26 5.66 -2.93
N GLN A 60 14.00 6.11 -2.93
CA GLN A 60 12.89 5.50 -3.67
C GLN A 60 12.55 4.05 -3.26
N ALA A 61 12.98 3.59 -2.09
CA ALA A 61 12.71 2.25 -1.57
C ALA A 61 12.05 2.29 -0.18
N CYS A 62 11.21 1.28 0.08
CA CYS A 62 10.61 1.08 1.40
C CYS A 62 11.69 0.65 2.40
N SER A 63 11.92 1.38 3.48
CA SER A 63 12.94 1.00 4.48
C SER A 63 12.58 -0.24 5.31
N GLY A 64 11.35 -0.76 5.20
CA GLY A 64 10.91 -1.97 5.92
C GLY A 64 11.08 -3.28 5.15
N CYS A 65 11.02 -3.27 3.81
CA CYS A 65 11.25 -4.47 2.98
C CYS A 65 12.32 -4.30 1.91
N HIS A 66 12.86 -3.08 1.78
CA HIS A 66 13.91 -2.70 0.83
C HIS A 66 13.56 -2.89 -0.66
N MET A 67 12.28 -3.07 -0.99
CA MET A 67 11.82 -3.05 -2.38
C MET A 67 11.64 -1.62 -2.87
N ARG A 68 11.93 -1.43 -4.16
CA ARG A 68 11.72 -0.16 -4.87
C ARG A 68 10.23 0.13 -5.01
N LEU A 69 9.85 1.37 -4.75
CA LEU A 69 8.48 1.84 -4.88
C LEU A 69 8.22 2.38 -6.29
N PRO A 70 7.00 2.23 -6.83
CA PRO A 70 6.63 2.86 -8.09
C PRO A 70 6.72 4.39 -8.01
N ILE A 71 7.07 5.04 -9.13
CA ILE A 71 7.19 6.52 -9.21
C ILE A 71 5.85 7.21 -8.88
N GLY A 72 4.72 6.58 -9.22
CA GLY A 72 3.38 7.08 -8.87
C GLY A 72 3.17 7.20 -7.36
N VAL A 73 3.52 6.16 -6.59
CA VAL A 73 3.43 6.14 -5.13
C VAL A 73 4.32 7.23 -4.52
N ILE A 74 5.53 7.41 -5.04
CA ILE A 74 6.44 8.46 -4.57
C ILE A 74 5.86 9.85 -4.85
N SER A 75 5.28 10.04 -6.03
CA SER A 75 4.64 11.30 -6.44
C SER A 75 3.43 11.65 -5.55
N GLU A 76 2.64 10.65 -5.15
CA GLU A 76 1.53 10.82 -4.22
C GLU A 76 2.01 11.13 -2.80
N LEU A 77 3.07 10.47 -2.34
CA LEU A 77 3.70 10.77 -1.05
C LEU A 77 4.26 12.19 -0.99
N LEU A 78 4.82 12.72 -2.10
CA LEU A 78 5.30 14.10 -2.20
C LEU A 78 4.17 15.13 -2.07
N LYS A 79 3.00 14.84 -2.64
CA LYS A 79 1.81 15.71 -2.51
C LYS A 79 1.26 15.72 -1.09
N ALA A 80 1.48 14.64 -0.33
CA ALA A 80 1.01 14.49 1.06
C ALA A 80 -0.52 14.61 1.20
N GLU A 81 -1.25 14.32 0.13
CA GLU A 81 -2.71 14.36 0.04
C GLU A 81 -3.34 13.06 0.54
N ASP A 82 -2.65 11.92 0.37
CA ASP A 82 -3.14 10.60 0.76
C ASP A 82 -2.06 9.74 1.46
N ILE A 83 -2.51 8.66 2.13
CA ILE A 83 -1.68 7.73 2.87
C ILE A 83 -1.39 6.52 2.00
N GLN A 84 -0.12 6.31 1.69
CA GLN A 84 0.29 5.20 0.84
C GLN A 84 0.81 4.02 1.67
N LEU A 85 0.48 2.82 1.17
CA LEU A 85 0.97 1.55 1.70
C LEU A 85 2.02 0.98 0.75
N CYS A 86 2.97 0.23 1.30
CA CYS A 86 3.87 -0.56 0.48
C CYS A 86 3.14 -1.78 -0.09
N ASP A 87 3.11 -1.93 -1.42
CA ASP A 87 2.48 -3.07 -2.09
C ASP A 87 3.09 -4.43 -1.69
N THR A 88 4.37 -4.45 -1.31
CA THR A 88 5.06 -5.69 -0.95
C THR A 88 4.82 -6.12 0.49
N CYS A 89 4.86 -5.18 1.44
CA CYS A 89 4.86 -5.51 2.86
C CYS A 89 3.70 -4.94 3.67
N GLY A 90 2.90 -4.07 3.07
CA GLY A 90 1.73 -3.43 3.67
C GLY A 90 2.05 -2.36 4.70
N ARG A 91 3.30 -1.92 4.86
CA ARG A 91 3.63 -0.86 5.84
C ARG A 91 3.21 0.52 5.33
N TYR A 92 2.84 1.41 6.24
CA TYR A 92 2.60 2.81 5.94
C TYR A 92 3.89 3.52 5.54
N LEU A 93 3.83 4.28 4.46
CA LEU A 93 4.98 4.98 3.90
C LEU A 93 4.90 6.47 4.21
N TYR A 94 6.06 7.07 4.49
CA TYR A 94 6.19 8.52 4.58
C TYR A 94 7.53 9.01 4.05
N LEU A 95 7.57 10.29 3.66
CA LEU A 95 8.81 11.00 3.32
C LEU A 95 9.25 11.85 4.51
N GLU A 96 10.50 11.71 4.94
CA GLU A 96 11.07 12.48 6.05
C GLU A 96 11.02 14.00 5.77
N GLU A 97 11.24 14.39 4.51
CA GLU A 97 11.16 15.77 4.01
C GLU A 97 9.77 16.41 4.21
N VAL A 98 8.71 15.61 4.09
CA VAL A 98 7.32 16.08 4.16
C VAL A 98 6.83 16.19 5.59
N ILE A 99 7.40 15.39 6.51
CA ILE A 99 6.97 15.26 7.90
C ILE A 99 7.80 16.12 8.86
N GLY A 100 8.99 16.58 8.43
CA GLY A 100 9.83 17.48 9.21
C GLY A 100 10.63 16.79 10.31
N VAL A 101 10.89 15.49 10.19
CA VAL A 101 11.83 14.78 11.08
C VAL A 101 13.22 14.90 10.46
N ALA A 102 13.95 15.94 10.84
CA ALA A 102 15.29 16.22 10.33
C ALA A 102 16.33 15.29 10.97
N ALA A 103 16.97 14.43 10.17
CA ALA A 103 18.30 13.91 10.43
C ALA A 103 19.08 13.69 9.11
N SER A 104 19.79 14.76 8.72
CA SER A 104 21.11 14.77 8.06
C SER A 104 21.22 14.46 6.55
N THR A 105 21.49 15.55 5.82
CA THR A 105 22.10 15.66 4.47
C THR A 105 21.21 15.37 3.26
N PRO A 106 20.79 16.42 2.52
CA PRO A 106 20.18 16.26 1.21
C PRO A 106 21.28 15.96 0.20
N ALA A 107 21.33 14.72 -0.29
CA ALA A 107 22.08 14.39 -1.49
C ALA A 107 21.13 14.44 -2.69
N THR A 108 21.22 15.58 -3.37
CA THR A 108 21.14 15.73 -4.82
C THR A 108 19.75 15.82 -5.45
N GLU A 109 19.30 17.07 -5.51
CA GLU A 109 18.73 17.77 -6.67
C GLU A 109 18.13 16.92 -7.82
N PRO A 110 16.81 17.11 -8.10
CA PRO A 110 16.15 16.54 -9.27
C PRO A 110 16.71 17.17 -10.55
N THR A 111 17.31 16.35 -11.40
CA THR A 111 17.61 16.78 -12.77
C THR A 111 16.29 16.79 -13.55
N GLU A 112 15.82 18.01 -13.81
CA GLU A 112 14.75 18.36 -14.73
C GLU A 112 15.04 17.91 -16.19
N PRO A 113 14.02 17.85 -17.07
CA PRO A 113 13.92 16.93 -18.19
C PRO A 113 14.50 17.48 -19.49
N ALA A 114 15.36 16.71 -20.16
CA ALA A 114 15.79 16.99 -21.53
C ALA A 114 14.73 16.55 -22.54
N LYS A 115 13.94 17.50 -23.05
CA LYS A 115 13.43 17.44 -24.43
C LYS A 115 14.55 17.91 -25.34
N GLU A 116 14.96 17.08 -26.31
CA GLU A 116 15.43 17.55 -27.62
C GLU A 116 15.42 16.38 -28.64
N ALA A 117 14.55 16.48 -29.64
CA ALA A 117 14.73 15.84 -30.95
C ALA A 117 15.66 16.73 -31.79
N PRO A 118 16.39 16.23 -32.83
CA PRO A 118 15.76 16.26 -34.16
C PRO A 118 16.30 15.30 -35.26
N THR A 119 15.53 15.24 -36.36
CA THR A 119 15.93 14.99 -37.77
C THR A 119 16.14 13.56 -38.34
N ARG A 120 15.02 12.96 -38.78
CA ARG A 120 14.70 12.59 -40.18
C ARG A 120 15.86 12.22 -41.15
N ARG A 121 15.84 10.98 -41.67
CA ARG A 121 15.86 10.73 -43.13
C ARG A 121 15.27 9.36 -43.52
N LYS A 122 14.41 9.40 -44.55
CA LYS A 122 13.53 8.35 -45.09
C LYS A 122 14.25 7.40 -46.05
N ARG A 123 13.83 6.13 -46.06
CA ARG A 123 13.25 5.32 -47.19
C ARG A 123 13.58 3.83 -46.93
N LYS A 124 12.76 2.82 -47.25
CA LYS A 124 11.56 2.66 -48.10
C LYS A 124 10.91 1.30 -47.70
N THR A 125 9.57 1.22 -47.73
CA THR A 125 8.69 0.06 -48.07
C THR A 125 9.27 -1.38 -48.03
N ALA A 126 8.63 -2.41 -47.47
CA ALA A 126 7.21 -2.78 -47.56
C ALA A 126 6.81 -3.88 -46.53
N ALA A 127 5.49 -4.11 -46.43
CA ALA A 127 4.78 -5.30 -45.94
C ALA A 127 4.38 -5.37 -44.45
N ALA A 128 3.11 -5.08 -44.20
CA ALA A 128 2.30 -5.54 -43.07
C ALA A 128 1.78 -6.98 -43.35
N PRO A 129 0.98 -7.61 -42.47
CA PRO A 129 1.05 -7.72 -41.00
C PRO A 129 0.99 -9.21 -40.56
N THR A 130 1.44 -9.58 -39.36
CA THR A 130 0.96 -10.79 -38.67
C THR A 130 1.00 -10.59 -37.14
N GLU A 131 0.08 -11.28 -36.49
CA GLU A 131 -0.58 -11.02 -35.20
C GLU A 131 0.30 -11.07 -33.93
N PRO A 132 -0.16 -10.47 -32.81
CA PRO A 132 0.50 -10.56 -31.51
C PRO A 132 0.40 -11.96 -30.87
N PRO A 133 1.46 -12.52 -30.26
CA PRO A 133 1.34 -13.76 -29.50
C PRO A 133 0.56 -13.54 -28.20
N ALA A 134 -0.56 -14.24 -28.10
CA ALA A 134 -1.42 -14.32 -26.92
C ALA A 134 -0.69 -14.92 -25.68
N PRO A 135 -1.14 -14.58 -24.46
CA PRO A 135 -0.51 -15.02 -23.21
C PRO A 135 -0.72 -16.51 -22.88
N ALA A 136 0.23 -17.05 -22.11
CA ALA A 136 0.37 -18.45 -21.71
C ALA A 136 -0.89 -19.08 -21.05
N PRO A 137 -1.12 -20.40 -21.21
CA PRO A 137 -2.31 -21.08 -20.74
C PRO A 137 -2.33 -21.30 -19.23
N THR A 138 -3.47 -20.98 -18.61
CA THR A 138 -3.81 -21.34 -17.23
C THR A 138 -4.16 -22.84 -17.12
N PRO A 139 -3.85 -23.51 -16.00
CA PRO A 139 -4.15 -24.93 -15.82
C PRO A 139 -5.66 -25.20 -15.65
N PRO A 140 -6.18 -26.35 -16.14
CA PRO A 140 -7.60 -26.64 -16.11
C PRO A 140 -8.11 -26.93 -14.69
N ARG A 141 -9.14 -26.20 -14.28
CA ARG A 141 -9.96 -26.50 -13.09
C ARG A 141 -10.59 -27.90 -13.23
N ALA A 142 -10.27 -28.78 -12.29
CA ALA A 142 -10.93 -30.08 -12.15
C ALA A 142 -12.44 -29.91 -11.93
N ARG A 143 -13.25 -30.35 -12.90
CA ARG A 143 -14.70 -30.48 -12.80
C ARG A 143 -15.03 -31.66 -11.86
N LYS A 144 -15.44 -31.39 -10.62
CA LYS A 144 -16.17 -32.39 -9.83
C LYS A 144 -17.60 -32.51 -10.38
N LYS A 145 -17.96 -33.72 -10.80
CA LYS A 145 -19.27 -34.09 -11.37
C LYS A 145 -20.40 -33.80 -10.38
N ALA A 146 -21.38 -33.00 -10.81
CA ALA A 146 -22.67 -32.89 -10.16
C ALA A 146 -23.50 -34.15 -10.49
N THR A 147 -23.64 -35.06 -9.51
CA THR A 147 -24.61 -36.16 -9.58
C THR A 147 -25.99 -35.64 -9.22
N ARG A 148 -26.82 -35.46 -10.23
CA ARG A 148 -28.25 -35.19 -10.17
C ARG A 148 -28.98 -36.42 -9.58
N LYS A 149 -29.68 -36.25 -8.46
CA LYS A 149 -30.78 -37.14 -8.07
C LYS A 149 -31.84 -36.37 -7.24
N SER A 150 -33.03 -36.22 -7.83
CA SER A 150 -34.39 -36.19 -7.22
C SER A 150 -34.62 -35.26 -6.01
N ARG A 151 -35.30 -34.11 -6.13
CA ARG A 151 -36.76 -33.89 -6.35
C ARG A 151 -37.67 -34.84 -5.56
N THR A 152 -38.06 -34.41 -4.35
CA THR A 152 -39.38 -34.70 -3.79
C THR A 152 -39.91 -33.46 -3.06
N THR A 153 -41.08 -33.05 -3.52
CA THR A 153 -41.91 -31.92 -3.10
C THR A 153 -42.88 -32.33 -1.98
N THR A 154 -42.97 -31.56 -0.90
CA THR A 154 -44.15 -31.49 0.00
C THR A 154 -44.01 -30.19 0.82
N LYS A 155 -44.57 -29.07 0.33
CA LYS A 155 -45.90 -28.48 0.65
C LYS A 155 -45.95 -27.84 2.05
N PRO A 156 -46.20 -26.51 2.16
CA PRO A 156 -46.35 -25.83 3.45
C PRO A 156 -47.76 -26.05 3.98
N LYS A 157 -47.89 -26.24 5.29
CA LYS A 157 -49.18 -26.24 5.99
C LYS A 157 -49.15 -25.10 7.02
N SER A 158 -49.93 -24.08 6.69
CA SER A 158 -50.54 -23.11 7.59
C SER A 158 -51.34 -23.79 8.71
N ASP A 159 -51.29 -23.24 9.92
CA ASP A 159 -52.37 -23.09 10.94
C ASP A 159 -51.71 -22.73 12.29
N THR A 160 -51.88 -21.53 12.86
CA THR A 160 -52.98 -21.06 13.75
C THR A 160 -52.61 -21.18 15.23
N GLY A 161 -52.54 -20.01 15.89
CA GLY A 161 -52.95 -19.70 17.28
C GLY A 161 -52.44 -20.52 18.47
N GLU A 162 -51.80 -19.84 19.44
CA GLU A 162 -52.44 -19.42 20.71
C GLU A 162 -51.66 -18.24 21.31
#